data_AF-G0JLP5-F1
#
_entry.id   AF-G0JLP5-F1
#
_cell.length_a   1.000
_cell.length_b   1.000
_cell.length_c   1.000
_cell.angle_alpha   90.00
_cell.angle_beta   90.00
_cell.angle_gamma   90.00
#
_symmetry.space_group_name_H-M   'P 1'
#
loop_
_entity.id
_entity.type
_entity.pdbx_description
1 polymer ?
#
loop_
_entity_poly.entity_id
_entity_poly.type
_entity_poly.pdbx_seq_one_letter_code
_entity_poly.pdbx_strand_id
1 'polypeptide(L)'
;MLHTNVITWMHLEYLRFHSLPLVIYLTDPRSLEGAVIPFLISIWLLLKYWRQVKDQQIILGFLLFAVTMGLFTQYWGITGLHLFTGGFVIWPVLVLLLGDRFPWPLAYPLTFIGTLIPDLYGAGIAADWQNGWFFGVGGAGFQDGVFLVPLETLIAAAVMNKFGMFMRRRGYFSRRVSVDKDVFCPDDEDRRAPAGQANHKGESE
;
A
#
# COMPACT_ATOMS: atom_id res chain seq x y z
N MET A 1 -2.46 -15.20 59.85
CA MET A 1 -2.76 -13.91 59.18
C MET A 1 -1.76 -13.64 58.04
N LEU A 2 -1.73 -14.48 57.00
CA LEU A 2 -0.80 -14.34 55.85
C LEU A 2 -1.52 -14.34 54.48
N HIS A 3 -2.84 -14.59 54.44
CA HIS A 3 -3.56 -14.79 53.18
C HIS A 3 -3.99 -13.49 52.47
N THR A 4 -4.26 -12.41 53.22
CA THR A 4 -4.76 -11.15 52.65
C THR A 4 -3.70 -10.38 51.86
N ASN A 5 -2.43 -10.49 52.24
CA ASN A 5 -1.32 -9.85 51.52
C ASN A 5 -1.02 -10.49 50.18
N VAL A 6 -1.13 -11.83 50.08
CA VAL A 6 -0.84 -12.55 48.83
C VAL A 6 -1.92 -12.30 47.78
N ILE A 7 -3.20 -12.28 48.18
CA ILE A 7 -4.31 -12.01 47.27
C ILE A 7 -4.24 -10.57 46.74
N THR A 8 -3.98 -9.59 47.62
CA THR A 8 -3.84 -8.18 47.22
C THR A 8 -2.63 -7.98 46.30
N TRP A 9 -1.50 -8.64 46.60
CA TRP A 9 -0.31 -8.59 45.76
C TRP A 9 -0.55 -9.23 44.38
N MET A 10 -1.17 -10.41 44.32
CA MET A 10 -1.54 -11.04 43.04
C MET A 10 -2.54 -10.19 42.25
N HIS A 11 -3.49 -9.53 42.91
CA HIS A 11 -4.44 -8.65 42.24
C HIS A 11 -3.76 -7.39 41.69
N LEU A 12 -2.83 -6.79 42.45
CA LEU A 12 -2.03 -5.65 41.98
C LEU A 12 -1.13 -6.03 40.81
N GLU A 13 -0.47 -7.19 40.86
CA GLU A 13 0.40 -7.61 39.76
C GLU A 13 -0.39 -8.06 38.53
N TYR A 14 -1.59 -8.62 38.72
CA TYR A 14 -2.55 -8.86 37.65
C TYR A 14 -3.03 -7.56 36.99
N LEU A 15 -3.40 -6.55 37.78
CA LEU A 15 -3.76 -5.23 37.27
C LEU A 15 -2.58 -4.56 36.57
N ARG A 16 -1.37 -4.69 37.11
CA ARG A 16 -0.14 -4.15 36.51
C ARG A 16 0.16 -4.83 35.18
N PHE A 17 0.02 -6.16 35.11
CA PHE A 17 0.18 -6.94 33.89
C PHE A 17 -0.88 -6.59 32.84
N HIS A 18 -2.15 -6.48 33.24
CA HIS A 18 -3.24 -6.06 32.34
C HIS A 18 -3.16 -4.58 31.95
N SER A 19 -2.45 -3.75 32.72
CA SER A 19 -2.15 -2.37 32.36
C SER A 19 -0.92 -2.24 31.46
N LEU A 20 -0.20 -3.35 31.19
CA LEU A 20 0.93 -3.32 30.26
C LEU A 20 0.41 -2.98 28.86
N PRO A 21 1.01 -2.01 28.17
CA PRO A 21 0.64 -1.58 26.83
C PRO A 21 0.44 -2.72 25.83
N LEU A 22 1.36 -3.67 25.81
CA LEU A 22 1.32 -4.84 24.93
C LEU A 22 0.14 -5.77 25.26
N VAL A 23 -0.20 -5.91 26.55
CA VAL A 23 -1.31 -6.76 27.00
C VAL A 23 -2.63 -6.12 26.63
N ILE A 24 -2.82 -4.82 26.87
CA ILE A 24 -4.00 -4.07 26.42
C ILE A 24 -4.17 -4.20 24.89
N TYR A 25 -3.09 -4.01 24.14
CA TYR A 25 -3.12 -4.10 22.68
C TYR A 25 -3.53 -5.48 22.15
N LEU A 26 -3.10 -6.55 22.83
CA LEU A 26 -3.41 -7.93 22.47
C LEU A 26 -4.74 -8.44 23.06
N THR A 27 -5.33 -7.73 24.03
CA THR A 27 -6.56 -8.18 24.72
C THR A 27 -7.78 -7.32 24.42
N ASP A 28 -7.60 -6.08 23.94
CA ASP A 28 -8.71 -5.25 23.48
C ASP A 28 -9.19 -5.71 22.09
N PRO A 29 -10.44 -6.20 21.96
CA PRO A 29 -10.98 -6.67 20.69
C PRO A 29 -10.91 -5.63 19.59
N ARG A 30 -11.04 -4.33 19.92
CA ARG A 30 -11.01 -3.24 18.93
C ARG A 30 -9.63 -3.01 18.36
N SER A 31 -8.60 -3.18 19.18
CA SER A 31 -7.19 -3.08 18.80
C SER A 31 -6.75 -4.30 17.99
N LEU A 32 -7.20 -5.50 18.36
CA LEU A 32 -7.00 -6.72 17.58
C LEU A 32 -7.63 -6.61 16.18
N GLU A 33 -8.88 -6.20 16.10
CA GLU A 33 -9.59 -6.05 14.83
C GLU A 33 -8.98 -4.94 13.96
N GLY A 34 -8.68 -3.78 14.55
CA GLY A 34 -8.20 -2.60 13.83
C GLY A 34 -6.74 -2.65 13.38
N ALA A 35 -5.89 -3.44 14.04
CA ALA A 35 -4.45 -3.47 13.73
C ALA A 35 -3.89 -4.85 13.40
N VAL A 36 -4.34 -5.92 14.07
CA VAL A 36 -3.81 -7.27 13.81
C VAL A 36 -4.35 -7.83 12.49
N ILE A 37 -5.65 -7.70 12.22
CA ILE A 37 -6.23 -8.17 10.95
C ILE A 37 -5.58 -7.45 9.75
N PRO A 38 -5.46 -6.10 9.73
CA PRO A 38 -4.85 -5.39 8.61
C PRO A 38 -3.37 -5.69 8.46
N PHE A 39 -2.66 -5.92 9.57
CA PHE A 39 -1.28 -6.36 9.57
C PHE A 39 -1.11 -7.74 8.93
N LEU A 40 -1.94 -8.73 9.32
CA LEU A 40 -1.90 -10.08 8.76
C LEU A 40 -2.24 -10.08 7.26
N ILE A 41 -3.25 -9.32 6.85
CA ILE A 41 -3.60 -9.11 5.43
C ILE A 41 -2.40 -8.50 4.70
N SER A 42 -1.77 -7.48 5.27
CA SER A 42 -0.60 -6.82 4.68
C SER A 42 0.57 -7.76 4.48
N ILE A 43 0.91 -8.58 5.49
CA ILE A 43 1.95 -9.61 5.39
C ILE A 43 1.61 -10.59 4.27
N TRP A 44 0.39 -11.11 4.25
CA TRP A 44 -0.02 -12.09 3.24
C TRP A 44 0.09 -11.52 1.83
N LEU A 45 -0.39 -10.30 1.60
CA LEU A 45 -0.30 -9.62 0.31
C LEU A 45 1.15 -9.34 -0.10
N LEU A 46 1.99 -8.86 0.83
CA LEU A 46 3.41 -8.67 0.57
C LEU A 46 4.06 -9.98 0.16
N LEU A 47 3.93 -11.04 0.95
CA LEU A 47 4.54 -12.34 0.64
C LEU A 47 4.09 -12.88 -0.72
N LYS A 48 2.81 -12.72 -1.06
CA LYS A 48 2.23 -13.22 -2.30
C LYS A 48 2.67 -12.43 -3.54
N TYR A 49 2.75 -11.11 -3.45
CA TYR A 49 2.91 -10.23 -4.62
C TYR A 49 4.27 -9.52 -4.70
N TRP A 50 5.07 -9.50 -3.64
CA TRP A 50 6.36 -8.76 -3.60
C TRP A 50 7.34 -9.17 -4.69
N ARG A 51 7.40 -10.48 -5.00
CA ARG A 51 8.28 -11.01 -6.06
C ARG A 51 7.89 -10.57 -7.47
N GLN A 52 6.66 -10.08 -7.66
CA GLN A 52 6.17 -9.63 -8.97
C GLN A 52 6.54 -8.16 -9.25
N VAL A 53 7.02 -7.44 -8.23
CA VAL A 53 7.41 -6.04 -8.35
C VAL A 53 8.71 -5.91 -9.12
N LYS A 54 8.69 -5.13 -10.22
CA LYS A 54 9.89 -4.87 -11.04
C LYS A 54 10.65 -3.62 -10.61
N ASP A 55 9.97 -2.60 -10.08
CA ASP A 55 10.58 -1.30 -9.73
C ASP A 55 10.63 -1.05 -8.23
N GLN A 56 11.29 -1.95 -7.51
CA GLN A 56 11.35 -1.89 -6.05
C GLN A 56 11.94 -0.57 -5.55
N GLN A 57 12.94 0.01 -6.22
CA GLN A 57 13.54 1.29 -5.83
C GLN A 57 12.54 2.45 -5.89
N ILE A 58 11.70 2.51 -6.93
CA ILE A 58 10.68 3.56 -7.07
C ILE A 58 9.63 3.39 -5.97
N ILE A 59 9.17 2.17 -5.74
CA ILE A 59 8.15 1.85 -4.73
C ILE A 59 8.66 2.15 -3.32
N LEU A 60 9.89 1.73 -2.99
CA LEU A 60 10.53 2.03 -1.72
C LEU A 60 10.78 3.52 -1.53
N GLY A 61 11.18 4.23 -2.59
CA GLY A 61 11.35 5.69 -2.55
C GLY A 61 10.04 6.42 -2.25
N PHE A 62 8.94 6.02 -2.90
CA PHE A 62 7.61 6.58 -2.61
C PHE A 62 7.09 6.18 -1.23
N LEU A 63 7.38 4.97 -0.75
CA LEU A 63 7.04 4.54 0.60
C LEU A 63 7.78 5.40 1.64
N LEU A 64 9.09 5.59 1.47
CA LEU A 64 9.90 6.44 2.33
C LEU A 64 9.39 7.89 2.31
N PHE A 65 9.05 8.40 1.13
CA PHE A 65 8.44 9.73 0.98
C PHE A 65 7.12 9.83 1.75
N ALA A 66 6.22 8.86 1.59
CA ALA A 66 4.93 8.84 2.28
C ALA A 66 5.09 8.81 3.81
N VAL A 67 5.97 7.95 4.32
CA VAL A 67 6.28 7.86 5.76
C VAL A 67 6.89 9.16 6.26
N THR A 68 7.89 9.70 5.57
CA THR A 68 8.58 10.94 5.96
C THR A 68 7.59 12.10 6.00
N MET A 69 6.80 12.27 4.95
CA MET A 69 5.76 13.30 4.90
C MET A 69 4.74 13.10 6.03
N GLY A 70 4.30 11.87 6.31
CA GLY A 70 3.40 11.57 7.43
C GLY A 70 3.99 12.03 8.77
N LEU A 71 5.24 11.66 9.06
CA LEU A 71 5.94 12.06 10.29
C LEU A 71 6.02 13.59 10.47
N PHE A 72 6.31 14.33 9.39
CA PHE A 72 6.45 15.79 9.45
C PHE A 72 5.13 16.56 9.48
N THR A 73 3.99 15.92 9.20
CA THR A 73 2.72 16.64 8.98
C THR A 73 1.59 16.21 9.91
N GLN A 74 1.61 14.99 10.44
CA GLN A 74 0.55 14.46 11.31
C GLN A 74 0.41 15.24 12.63
N TYR A 75 1.44 15.94 13.09
CA TYR A 75 1.46 16.65 14.39
C TYR A 75 1.26 18.17 14.34
N TRP A 76 1.08 18.79 13.16
CA TRP A 76 1.14 20.25 13.02
C TRP A 76 -0.17 20.92 12.55
N GLY A 77 -1.33 20.42 13.00
CA GLY A 77 -2.61 21.15 12.95
C GLY A 77 -3.76 20.45 12.21
N ILE A 78 -4.82 21.21 11.90
CA ILE A 78 -6.04 20.80 11.15
C ILE A 78 -5.69 20.14 9.79
N THR A 79 -4.48 20.37 9.30
CA THR A 79 -3.84 19.75 8.13
C THR A 79 -3.44 18.27 8.30
N GLY A 80 -3.30 17.77 9.52
CA GLY A 80 -2.91 16.37 9.80
C GLY A 80 -3.93 15.33 9.33
N LEU A 81 -5.21 15.72 9.21
CA LEU A 81 -6.27 14.88 8.65
C LEU A 81 -6.15 14.67 7.13
N HIS A 82 -5.35 15.51 6.44
CA HIS A 82 -5.33 15.56 4.99
C HIS A 82 -4.16 14.79 4.34
N LEU A 83 -3.15 14.32 5.08
CA LEU A 83 -2.07 13.48 4.52
C LEU A 83 -2.36 11.97 4.47
N PHE A 84 -3.55 11.57 4.91
CA PHE A 84 -4.24 10.39 4.38
C PHE A 84 -4.16 10.30 2.83
N THR A 85 -4.00 11.44 2.15
CA THR A 85 -3.84 11.53 0.69
C THR A 85 -2.52 11.00 0.14
N GLY A 86 -1.43 10.94 0.92
CA GLY A 86 -0.14 10.49 0.40
C GLY A 86 -0.21 9.06 -0.13
N GLY A 87 -0.57 8.11 0.74
CA GLY A 87 -0.80 6.72 0.32
C GLY A 87 -2.00 6.59 -0.64
N PHE A 88 -3.12 7.25 -0.32
CA PHE A 88 -4.33 7.17 -1.12
C PHE A 88 -4.16 7.62 -2.58
N VAL A 89 -3.32 8.61 -2.86
CA VAL A 89 -3.09 9.10 -4.23
C VAL A 89 -1.90 8.41 -4.88
N ILE A 90 -0.78 8.24 -4.16
CA ILE A 90 0.47 7.73 -4.76
C ILE A 90 0.28 6.31 -5.30
N TRP A 91 -0.30 5.40 -4.51
CA TRP A 91 -0.37 3.98 -4.92
C TRP A 91 -1.29 3.75 -6.12
N PRO A 92 -2.52 4.30 -6.19
CA PRO A 92 -3.38 4.15 -7.37
C PRO A 92 -2.78 4.79 -8.63
N VAL A 93 -2.09 5.93 -8.49
CA VAL A 93 -1.38 6.55 -9.63
C VAL A 93 -0.22 5.68 -10.09
N LEU A 94 0.56 5.10 -9.17
CA LEU A 94 1.61 4.15 -9.55
C LEU A 94 1.04 2.89 -10.22
N VAL A 95 -0.10 2.38 -9.78
CA VAL A 95 -0.80 1.27 -10.46
C VAL A 95 -1.22 1.67 -11.87
N LEU A 96 -1.75 2.89 -12.03
CA LEU A 96 -2.13 3.43 -13.33
C LEU A 96 -0.91 3.50 -14.27
N LEU A 97 0.21 4.04 -13.79
CA LEU A 97 1.40 4.30 -14.61
C LEU A 97 2.26 3.05 -14.86
N LEU A 98 2.51 2.25 -13.83
CA LEU A 98 3.40 1.08 -13.88
C LEU A 98 2.72 -0.19 -14.39
N GLY A 99 1.39 -0.28 -14.24
CA GLY A 99 0.61 -1.43 -14.70
C GLY A 99 1.14 -2.75 -14.15
N ASP A 100 1.46 -3.70 -15.03
CA ASP A 100 1.90 -5.05 -14.65
C ASP A 100 3.23 -5.08 -13.87
N ARG A 101 3.97 -3.97 -13.83
CA ARG A 101 5.19 -3.82 -13.02
C ARG A 101 4.92 -3.61 -11.54
N PHE A 102 3.72 -3.16 -11.19
CA PHE A 102 3.26 -2.95 -9.82
C PHE A 102 1.88 -3.58 -9.59
N PRO A 103 1.84 -4.78 -8.97
CA PRO A 103 0.59 -5.44 -8.64
C PRO A 103 -0.29 -4.55 -7.76
N TRP A 104 -1.48 -4.19 -8.25
CA TRP A 104 -2.42 -3.34 -7.52
C TRP A 104 -2.78 -3.82 -6.10
N PRO A 105 -2.78 -5.14 -5.76
CA PRO A 105 -3.03 -5.56 -4.38
C PRO A 105 -1.97 -5.08 -3.38
N LEU A 106 -0.75 -4.76 -3.84
CA LEU A 106 0.30 -4.22 -2.99
C LEU A 106 0.04 -2.77 -2.55
N ALA A 107 -0.91 -2.07 -3.16
CA ALA A 107 -1.33 -0.76 -2.69
C ALA A 107 -1.81 -0.80 -1.23
N TYR A 108 -2.48 -1.88 -0.82
CA TYR A 108 -2.94 -2.06 0.56
C TYR A 108 -1.78 -2.10 1.58
N PRO A 109 -0.85 -3.07 1.55
CA PRO A 109 0.22 -3.14 2.52
C PRO A 109 1.14 -1.92 2.52
N LEU A 110 1.36 -1.30 1.36
CA LEU A 110 2.20 -0.11 1.27
C LEU A 110 1.54 1.13 1.88
N THR A 111 0.22 1.26 1.72
CA THR A 111 -0.56 2.28 2.44
C THR A 111 -0.54 2.00 3.93
N PHE A 112 -0.78 0.76 4.33
CA PHE A 112 -0.82 0.34 5.73
C PHE A 112 0.50 0.63 6.45
N ILE A 113 1.65 0.29 5.86
CA ILE A 113 2.96 0.63 6.43
C ILE A 113 3.16 2.15 6.46
N GLY A 114 2.75 2.83 5.38
CA GLY A 114 2.85 4.28 5.26
C GLY A 114 2.04 5.06 6.30
N THR A 115 0.92 4.49 6.78
CA THR A 115 0.09 5.07 7.85
C THR A 115 0.52 4.60 9.24
N LEU A 116 0.90 3.33 9.39
CA LEU A 116 1.24 2.74 10.68
C LEU A 116 2.50 3.36 11.29
N ILE A 117 3.55 3.63 10.51
CA ILE A 117 4.80 4.17 11.05
C ILE A 117 4.61 5.58 11.63
N PRO A 118 4.02 6.56 10.89
CA PRO A 118 3.71 7.87 11.44
C PRO A 118 2.79 7.82 12.66
N ASP A 119 1.82 6.91 12.64
CA ASP A 119 0.87 6.75 13.74
C ASP A 119 1.53 6.20 15.02
N LEU A 120 2.38 5.18 14.91
CA LEU A 120 3.19 4.68 16.03
C LEU A 120 4.15 5.75 16.57
N TYR A 121 4.76 6.53 15.69
CA TYR A 121 5.65 7.62 16.07
C TYR A 121 4.89 8.71 16.84
N GLY A 122 3.72 9.09 16.34
CA GLY A 122 2.83 10.03 16.99
C GLY A 122 2.40 9.57 18.37
N ALA A 123 1.88 8.35 18.46
CA ALA A 123 1.50 7.73 19.73
C ALA A 123 2.67 7.72 20.73
N GLY A 124 3.90 7.45 20.25
CA GLY A 124 5.11 7.52 21.07
C GLY A 124 5.42 8.91 21.62
N ILE A 125 5.34 9.96 20.79
CA ILE A 125 5.53 11.35 21.24
C ILE A 125 4.45 11.76 22.24
N ALA A 126 3.18 11.45 21.97
CA ALA A 126 2.09 11.78 22.87
C ALA A 126 2.22 11.06 24.23
N ALA A 127 2.67 9.80 24.22
CA ALA A 127 2.93 9.03 25.43
C ALA A 127 4.04 9.68 26.29
N ASP A 128 5.13 10.11 25.65
CA ASP A 128 6.23 10.82 26.31
C ASP A 128 5.76 12.13 26.96
N TRP A 129 4.93 12.91 26.26
CA TRP A 129 4.43 14.20 26.75
C TRP A 129 3.41 14.10 27.90
N GLN A 130 2.71 12.97 28.04
CA GLN A 130 1.66 12.78 29.05
C GLN A 130 2.10 11.94 30.25
N ASN A 131 3.39 11.61 30.40
CA ASN A 131 3.91 10.73 31.45
C ASN A 131 3.09 9.42 31.59
N GLY A 132 2.66 8.86 30.47
CA GLY A 132 1.72 7.74 30.44
C GLY A 132 1.64 7.09 29.06
N TRP A 133 0.96 5.95 28.96
CA TRP A 133 0.72 5.31 27.66
C TRP A 133 -0.45 5.99 26.95
N PHE A 134 -0.22 6.51 25.75
CA PHE A 134 -1.29 7.09 24.92
C PHE A 134 -2.09 5.96 24.26
N PHE A 135 -3.40 5.94 24.50
CA PHE A 135 -4.32 4.95 23.93
C PHE A 135 -4.72 5.40 22.52
N GLY A 136 -4.54 4.53 21.52
CA GLY A 136 -4.91 4.79 20.13
C GLY A 136 -3.71 4.88 19.19
N VAL A 137 -3.10 3.72 18.89
CA VAL A 137 -2.49 3.53 17.55
C VAL A 137 -3.69 3.32 16.65
N GLY A 138 -4.02 4.36 15.91
CA GLY A 138 -5.29 4.55 15.25
C GLY A 138 -6.36 5.06 16.21
N GLY A 139 -6.82 6.29 15.98
CA GLY A 139 -7.70 7.03 16.88
C GLY A 139 -9.09 6.43 17.14
N ALA A 140 -9.47 5.27 16.57
CA ALA A 140 -10.85 4.75 16.70
C ALA A 140 -11.09 3.25 16.37
N GLY A 141 -10.13 2.34 16.48
CA GLY A 141 -10.38 0.89 16.21
C GLY A 141 -10.59 0.56 14.73
N PHE A 142 -11.45 -0.42 14.38
CA PHE A 142 -11.65 -0.89 12.98
C PHE A 142 -12.09 0.20 11.97
N GLN A 143 -12.58 1.34 12.47
CA GLN A 143 -12.98 2.50 11.67
C GLN A 143 -11.87 3.56 11.55
N ASP A 144 -10.66 3.23 12.00
CA ASP A 144 -9.53 4.14 11.96
C ASP A 144 -8.81 4.15 10.59
N GLY A 145 -8.02 5.21 10.38
CA GLY A 145 -7.16 5.38 9.23
C GLY A 145 -6.25 4.19 8.92
N VAL A 146 -5.79 3.47 9.92
CA VAL A 146 -4.90 2.32 9.75
C VAL A 146 -5.58 1.14 9.03
N PHE A 147 -6.91 1.05 9.02
CA PHE A 147 -7.65 0.06 8.22
C PHE A 147 -8.38 0.67 7.01
N LEU A 148 -9.10 1.77 7.21
CA LEU A 148 -9.93 2.36 6.16
C LEU A 148 -9.09 2.92 5.01
N VAL A 149 -7.95 3.57 5.28
CA VAL A 149 -7.13 4.15 4.21
C VAL A 149 -6.52 3.09 3.32
N PRO A 150 -5.90 2.01 3.84
CA PRO A 150 -5.45 0.91 3.00
C PRO A 150 -6.58 0.31 2.17
N LEU A 151 -7.78 0.17 2.72
CA LEU A 151 -8.93 -0.38 2.01
C LEU A 151 -9.41 0.54 0.89
N GLU A 152 -9.61 1.83 1.16
CA GLU A 152 -9.98 2.85 0.16
C GLU A 152 -8.94 2.94 -0.94
N THR A 153 -7.65 2.90 -0.56
CA THR A 153 -6.54 2.93 -1.50
C THR A 153 -6.51 1.68 -2.38
N LEU A 154 -6.82 0.51 -1.81
CA LEU A 154 -6.93 -0.75 -2.57
C LEU A 154 -8.07 -0.68 -3.59
N ILE A 155 -9.22 -0.14 -3.21
CA ILE A 155 -10.37 0.07 -4.11
C ILE A 155 -9.98 1.03 -5.24
N ALA A 156 -9.38 2.18 -4.90
CA ALA A 156 -8.89 3.15 -5.88
C ALA A 156 -7.84 2.54 -6.82
N ALA A 157 -6.90 1.77 -6.29
CA ALA A 157 -5.89 1.05 -7.07
C ALA A 157 -6.53 0.01 -8.02
N ALA A 158 -7.55 -0.72 -7.57
CA ALA A 158 -8.27 -1.66 -8.43
C ALA A 158 -8.98 -0.96 -9.60
N VAL A 159 -9.64 0.17 -9.33
CA VAL A 159 -10.27 1.02 -10.36
C VAL A 159 -9.22 1.56 -11.33
N MET A 160 -8.13 2.11 -10.81
CA MET A 160 -7.03 2.64 -11.62
C MET A 160 -6.32 1.55 -12.44
N ASN A 161 -6.25 0.32 -11.95
CA ASN A 161 -5.73 -0.80 -12.73
C ASN A 161 -6.62 -1.09 -13.94
N LYS A 162 -7.94 -1.17 -13.74
CA LYS A 162 -8.92 -1.38 -14.82
C LYS A 162 -8.85 -0.25 -15.86
N PHE A 163 -8.81 0.99 -15.37
CA PHE A 163 -8.66 2.16 -16.22
C PHE A 163 -7.32 2.17 -16.97
N GLY A 164 -6.21 1.85 -16.31
CA GLY A 164 -4.89 1.76 -16.91
C GLY A 164 -4.78 0.69 -17.97
N MET A 165 -5.40 -0.49 -17.78
CA MET A 165 -5.50 -1.51 -18.83
C MET A 165 -6.26 -1.00 -20.06
N PHE A 166 -7.35 -0.29 -19.86
CA PHE A 166 -8.12 0.33 -20.96
C PHE A 166 -7.30 1.38 -21.72
N MET A 167 -6.60 2.26 -20.99
CA MET A 167 -5.75 3.31 -21.56
C MET A 167 -4.55 2.72 -22.32
N ARG A 168 -3.90 1.68 -21.78
CA ARG A 168 -2.80 0.97 -22.44
C ARG A 168 -3.22 0.30 -23.75
N ARG A 169 -4.43 -0.27 -23.81
CA ARG A 169 -5.00 -0.82 -25.07
C ARG A 169 -5.18 0.26 -26.15
N ARG A 170 -5.33 1.52 -25.76
CA ARG A 170 -5.42 2.68 -26.67
C ARG A 170 -4.06 3.33 -26.95
N GLY A 171 -2.96 2.74 -26.48
CA GLY A 171 -1.59 3.23 -26.72
C GLY A 171 -1.08 4.29 -25.75
N TYR A 172 -1.87 4.67 -24.73
CA TYR A 172 -1.40 5.56 -23.67
C TYR A 172 -0.51 4.83 -22.67
N PHE A 173 0.47 5.53 -22.09
CA PHE A 173 1.45 4.97 -21.15
C PHE A 173 2.31 3.82 -21.72
N SER A 174 2.17 3.50 -23.01
CA SER A 174 3.04 2.57 -23.71
C SER A 174 4.39 3.23 -23.92
N ARG A 175 5.44 2.58 -23.41
CA ARG A 175 6.83 3.01 -23.58
C ARG A 175 7.23 2.84 -25.04
N ARG A 176 6.96 3.83 -25.90
CA ARG A 176 7.82 4.09 -27.06
C ARG A 176 9.09 4.74 -26.54
N VAL A 177 9.94 3.97 -25.89
CA VAL A 177 11.34 4.34 -25.68
C VAL A 177 12.13 3.48 -26.66
N SER A 178 12.01 3.84 -27.93
CA SER A 178 13.11 3.70 -28.88
C SER A 178 14.13 4.77 -28.48
N VAL A 179 14.92 4.48 -27.46
CA VAL A 179 16.23 5.12 -27.36
C VAL A 179 17.10 4.21 -28.22
N ASP A 180 17.20 4.58 -29.50
CA ASP A 180 18.24 4.11 -30.39
C ASP A 180 19.57 4.25 -29.65
N LYS A 181 20.22 3.11 -29.40
CA LYS A 181 21.66 2.94 -29.50
C LYS A 181 21.91 1.48 -29.87
N ASP A 182 22.25 1.33 -31.14
CA ASP A 182 23.00 0.22 -31.72
C ASP A 182 22.22 -1.09 -31.90
N VAL A 183 21.42 -1.19 -32.97
CA VAL A 183 21.57 -2.20 -34.04
C VAL A 183 20.65 -1.76 -35.19
N PHE A 184 21.24 -1.10 -36.18
CA PHE A 184 20.72 -1.08 -37.54
C PHE A 184 20.87 -2.50 -38.10
N CYS A 185 19.80 -3.28 -38.10
CA CYS A 185 19.69 -4.46 -38.95
C CYS A 185 18.61 -4.17 -39.99
N PRO A 186 18.96 -3.85 -41.24
CA PRO A 186 18.02 -3.86 -42.33
C PRO A 186 17.96 -5.31 -42.82
N ASP A 187 17.10 -6.13 -42.22
CA ASP A 187 16.72 -7.44 -42.78
C ASP A 187 15.38 -7.85 -42.16
N ASP A 188 14.32 -7.20 -42.64
CA ASP A 188 12.95 -7.75 -42.62
C ASP A 188 12.36 -7.54 -44.01
N GLU A 189 13.09 -8.02 -45.03
CA GLU A 189 12.47 -8.46 -46.28
C GLU A 189 11.76 -9.80 -46.03
N ASP A 190 10.55 -9.91 -46.59
CA ASP A 190 9.82 -11.14 -46.82
C ASP A 190 9.37 -11.97 -45.60
N ARG A 191 8.21 -11.58 -45.04
CA ARG A 191 7.23 -12.54 -44.49
C ARG A 191 5.82 -11.95 -44.36
N ARG A 192 5.18 -11.68 -45.50
CA ARG A 192 3.71 -11.82 -45.62
C ARG A 192 3.39 -12.59 -46.89
N ALA A 193 2.98 -13.83 -46.67
CA ALA A 193 2.66 -14.85 -47.67
C ALA A 193 1.56 -14.42 -48.66
N PRO A 194 1.55 -15.02 -49.87
CA PRO A 194 0.50 -14.83 -50.87
C PRO A 194 -0.68 -15.78 -50.58
N ALA A 195 -1.91 -15.25 -50.58
CA ALA A 195 -3.12 -16.04 -50.78
C ALA A 195 -4.30 -15.14 -51.16
N GLY A 196 -4.87 -15.37 -52.36
CA GLY A 196 -6.28 -15.10 -52.62
C GLY A 196 -6.63 -14.06 -53.69
N GLN A 197 -6.63 -14.52 -54.95
CA GLN A 197 -7.65 -14.31 -55.99
C GLN A 197 -8.25 -12.89 -56.25
N ALA A 198 -8.14 -12.41 -57.50
CA ALA A 198 -9.25 -12.44 -58.46
C ALA A 198 -8.85 -11.90 -59.84
N ASN A 199 -9.14 -12.73 -60.86
CA ASN A 199 -9.38 -12.47 -62.29
C ASN A 199 -9.45 -11.00 -62.78
N HIS A 200 -8.77 -10.74 -63.91
CA HIS A 200 -9.50 -10.26 -65.10
C HIS A 200 -8.85 -10.77 -66.40
N LYS A 201 -9.69 -11.43 -67.20
CA LYS A 201 -9.50 -11.81 -68.61
C LYS A 201 -9.62 -10.57 -69.50
N GLY A 202 -8.95 -10.62 -70.66
CA GLY A 202 -9.11 -9.74 -71.83
C GLY A 202 -8.01 -8.68 -71.87
N GLU A 203 -7.25 -8.44 -72.94
CA GLU A 203 -7.55 -8.61 -74.37
C GLU A 203 -6.29 -9.00 -75.16
N SER A 204 -6.51 -9.81 -76.18
CA SER A 204 -5.63 -10.05 -77.31
C SER A 204 -5.88 -8.98 -78.37
N GLU A 205 -4.82 -8.32 -78.85
CA GLU A 205 -4.38 -8.18 -80.26
C GLU A 205 -3.26 -7.15 -80.38
#